data_AF-A0A2I1K592-F1
#
_entry.id   AF-A0A2I1K592-F1
#
_cell.length_a   1.000
_cell.length_b   1.000
_cell.length_c   1.000
_cell.angle_alpha   90.00
_cell.angle_beta   90.00
_cell.angle_gamma   90.00
#
_symmetry.space_group_name_H-M   'P 1'
#
loop_
_entity.id
_entity.type
_entity.pdbx_description
1 polymer ?
#
loop_
_entity_poly.entity_id
_entity_poly.type
_entity_poly.pdbx_seq_one_letter_code
_entity_poly.pdbx_strand_id
1 'polypeptide(L)'
;MDQIATWLFWLWTFFAKNILTQPAFMIGTIVLIGYILLKRPWYDCLAGFLKATCGYLILAVGSGGLVKNFRPILVGLKDRFNLSAMVIDPYFGQNAVTEGVEPTFGRTFGDVMLLLLIAFIVNIIVVRFNRITKLRALFTTGNVQVQQASTAFWLMLFCYPMMGRWQVLVIMSIILGLYWAVGSNLTIGICQDLTDG
;
A
#
# COMPACT_ATOMS: atom_id res chain seq x y z
N MET A 1 13.44 25.43 -23.18
CA MET A 1 12.24 24.79 -22.59
C MET A 1 12.61 23.56 -21.75
N ASP A 2 13.78 22.95 -21.97
CA ASP A 2 14.21 21.74 -21.25
C ASP A 2 14.66 21.97 -19.79
N GLN A 3 15.19 23.15 -19.46
CA GLN A 3 15.65 23.45 -18.10
C GLN A 3 14.49 23.56 -17.09
N ILE A 4 13.38 24.18 -17.48
CA ILE A 4 12.17 24.29 -16.65
C ILE A 4 11.53 22.92 -16.47
N ALA A 5 11.43 22.12 -17.54
CA ALA A 5 10.91 20.75 -17.47
C ALA A 5 11.77 19.86 -16.57
N THR A 6 13.09 19.96 -16.67
CA THR A 6 14.03 19.20 -15.81
C THR A 6 13.91 19.63 -14.36
N TRP A 7 13.76 20.92 -14.10
CA TRP A 7 13.61 21.45 -12.74
C TRP A 7 12.27 21.05 -12.11
N LEU A 8 11.18 21.08 -12.88
CA LEU A 8 9.88 20.57 -12.48
C LEU A 8 9.91 19.05 -12.23
N PHE A 9 10.58 18.29 -13.09
CA PHE A 9 10.75 16.84 -12.91
C PHE A 9 11.57 16.52 -11.66
N TRP A 10 12.61 17.32 -11.38
CA TRP A 10 13.40 17.20 -10.16
C TRP A 10 12.57 17.48 -8.91
N LEU A 11 11.78 18.57 -8.90
CA LEU A 11 10.86 18.85 -7.81
C LEU A 11 9.82 17.74 -7.62
N TRP A 12 9.24 17.25 -8.73
CA TRP A 12 8.26 16.18 -8.71
C TRP A 12 8.86 14.89 -8.15
N THR A 13 10.03 14.48 -8.63
CA THR A 13 10.70 13.27 -8.15
C THR A 13 11.13 13.40 -6.70
N PHE A 14 11.59 14.58 -6.26
CA PHE A 14 11.88 14.87 -4.86
C PHE A 14 10.63 14.74 -3.99
N PHE A 15 9.52 15.39 -4.39
CA PHE A 15 8.26 15.33 -3.67
C PHE A 15 7.70 13.89 -3.61
N ALA A 16 7.66 13.21 -4.75
CA ALA A 16 7.16 11.86 -4.87
C ALA A 16 7.94 10.90 -3.97
N LYS A 17 9.27 10.96 -4.00
CA LYS A 17 10.15 10.03 -3.28
C LYS A 17 10.24 10.30 -1.77
N ASN A 18 10.16 11.57 -1.36
CA ASN A 18 10.38 11.95 0.04
C ASN A 18 9.08 12.17 0.83
N ILE A 19 7.98 12.51 0.16
CA ILE A 19 6.71 12.84 0.82
C ILE A 19 5.64 11.82 0.44
N LEU A 20 5.41 11.59 -0.86
CA LEU A 20 4.30 10.72 -1.31
C LEU A 20 4.54 9.24 -1.02
N THR A 21 5.76 8.74 -1.24
CA THR A 21 6.10 7.32 -1.03
C THR A 21 6.46 7.00 0.42
N GLN A 22 6.58 8.01 1.29
CA GLN A 22 6.88 7.83 2.70
C GLN A 22 5.58 7.79 3.50
N PRO A 23 5.21 6.64 4.11
CA PRO A 23 3.92 6.53 4.77
C PRO A 23 3.74 7.51 5.95
N ALA A 24 4.85 7.86 6.63
CA ALA A 24 4.84 8.81 7.73
C ALA A 24 4.26 10.18 7.32
N PHE A 25 4.78 10.72 6.22
CA PHE A 25 4.36 12.03 5.72
C PHE A 25 2.99 11.96 5.06
N MET A 26 2.64 10.86 4.41
CA MET A 26 1.31 10.65 3.86
C MET A 26 0.22 10.68 4.96
N ILE A 27 0.43 9.95 6.06
CA ILE A 27 -0.49 9.97 7.22
C ILE A 27 -0.53 11.38 7.83
N GLY A 28 0.63 12.02 7.99
CA GLY A 28 0.72 13.41 8.45
C GLY A 28 -0.12 14.35 7.59
N THR A 29 0.00 14.29 6.27
CA THR A 29 -0.75 15.12 5.32
C THR A 29 -2.25 14.85 5.38
N ILE A 30 -2.68 13.60 5.54
CA ILE A 30 -4.10 13.25 5.73
C ILE A 30 -4.65 13.93 6.99
N VAL A 31 -3.91 13.88 8.11
CA VAL A 31 -4.31 14.54 9.36
C VAL A 31 -4.35 16.06 9.20
N LEU A 32 -3.35 16.64 8.52
CA LEU A 32 -3.29 18.07 8.24
C LEU A 32 -4.51 18.54 7.43
N ILE A 33 -4.81 17.85 6.32
CA ILE A 33 -5.98 18.15 5.48
C ILE A 33 -7.26 17.96 6.30
N GLY A 34 -7.36 16.90 7.09
CA GLY A 34 -8.50 16.65 7.97
C GLY A 34 -8.74 17.81 8.94
N TYR A 35 -7.70 18.31 9.61
CA TYR A 35 -7.83 19.42 10.56
C TYR A 35 -8.15 20.75 9.88
N ILE A 36 -7.61 20.99 8.68
CA ILE A 36 -7.97 22.16 7.85
C ILE A 36 -9.45 22.09 7.45
N LEU A 37 -9.93 20.92 7.00
CA LEU A 37 -11.34 20.72 6.64
C LEU A 37 -12.29 20.86 7.85
N LEU A 38 -11.82 20.48 9.04
CA LEU A 38 -12.50 20.71 10.32
C LEU A 38 -12.40 22.17 10.81
N LYS A 39 -11.75 23.07 10.06
CA LYS A 39 -11.55 24.49 10.37
C LYS A 39 -10.87 24.72 11.74
N ARG A 40 -9.93 23.85 12.10
CA ARG A 40 -9.10 24.01 13.30
C ARG A 40 -8.10 25.17 13.12
N PRO A 41 -7.65 25.81 14.20
CA PRO A 41 -6.64 26.86 14.11
C PRO A 41 -5.31 26.30 13.58
N TRP A 42 -4.51 27.14 12.91
CA TRP A 42 -3.33 26.70 12.17
C TRP A 42 -2.30 25.95 13.03
N TYR A 43 -2.17 26.32 14.31
CA TYR A 43 -1.25 25.67 15.24
C TYR A 43 -1.70 24.24 15.59
N ASP A 44 -3.01 23.98 15.65
CA ASP A 44 -3.54 22.63 15.86
C ASP A 44 -3.33 21.76 14.62
N CYS A 45 -3.51 22.33 13.42
CA CYS A 45 -3.22 21.67 12.15
C CYS A 45 -1.76 21.22 12.08
N LEU A 46 -0.82 22.11 12.42
CA LEU A 46 0.61 21.81 12.43
C LEU A 46 0.97 20.79 13.53
N ALA A 47 0.43 20.96 14.73
CA ALA A 47 0.65 20.01 15.82
C ALA A 47 0.10 18.61 15.49
N GLY A 48 -1.05 18.52 14.85
CA GLY A 48 -1.64 17.27 14.38
C GLY A 48 -0.77 16.56 13.35
N PHE A 49 -0.29 17.31 12.33
CA PHE A 49 0.65 16.80 11.33
C PHE A 49 1.92 16.22 11.97
N LEU A 50 2.54 16.97 12.89
CA LEU A 50 3.76 16.53 13.57
C LEU A 50 3.52 15.31 14.46
N LYS A 51 2.44 15.29 15.25
CA LYS A 51 2.09 14.15 16.11
C LYS A 51 1.89 12.87 15.29
N ALA A 52 1.15 12.97 14.18
CA ALA A 52 0.89 11.83 13.30
C ALA A 52 2.18 11.31 12.64
N THR A 53 3.00 12.23 12.12
CA THR A 53 4.28 11.88 11.46
C THR A 53 5.25 11.26 12.46
N CYS A 54 5.47 11.89 13.62
CA CYS A 54 6.35 11.37 14.67
C CYS A 54 5.86 10.03 15.22
N GLY A 55 4.55 9.87 15.45
CA GLY A 55 3.97 8.61 15.90
C GLY A 55 4.27 7.46 14.94
N TYR A 56 4.12 7.69 13.63
CA TYR A 56 4.47 6.70 12.62
C TYR A 56 5.98 6.41 12.59
N LEU A 57 6.83 7.44 12.69
CA LEU A 57 8.29 7.24 12.70
C LEU A 57 8.75 6.39 13.89
N ILE A 58 8.18 6.61 15.08
CA ILE A 58 8.45 5.78 16.27
C ILE A 58 8.05 4.33 16.01
N LEU A 59 6.86 4.10 15.45
CA LEU A 59 6.39 2.77 15.07
C LEU A 59 7.32 2.10 14.05
N ALA A 60 7.79 2.84 13.05
CA ALA A 60 8.69 2.34 12.02
C ALA A 60 10.06 1.94 12.61
N VAL A 61 10.62 2.72 13.53
CA VAL A 61 11.87 2.38 14.22
C VAL A 61 11.68 1.14 15.10
N GLY A 62 10.59 1.07 15.88
CA GLY A 62 10.29 -0.08 16.73
C GLY A 62 10.11 -1.37 15.94
N SER A 63 9.28 -1.35 14.89
CA SER A 63 9.05 -2.50 14.02
C SER A 63 10.30 -2.91 13.24
N GLY A 64 11.07 -1.95 12.72
CA GLY A 64 12.33 -2.21 12.03
C GLY A 64 13.38 -2.87 12.94
N GLY A 65 13.46 -2.43 14.21
CA GLY A 65 14.33 -3.04 15.21
C GLY A 65 13.96 -4.50 15.49
N LEU A 66 12.67 -4.81 15.63
CA LEU A 66 12.18 -6.17 15.80
C LEU A 66 12.54 -7.05 14.59
N VAL A 67 12.21 -6.61 13.37
CA VAL A 67 12.50 -7.39 12.15
C VAL A 67 14.00 -7.64 12.00
N LYS A 68 14.85 -6.63 12.24
CA LYS A 68 16.31 -6.76 12.14
C LYS A 68 16.89 -7.77 13.13
N ASN A 69 16.33 -7.85 14.34
CA ASN A 69 16.80 -8.78 15.37
C ASN A 69 16.26 -10.20 15.15
N PHE A 70 15.02 -10.36 14.70
CA PHE A 70 14.39 -11.67 14.54
C PHE A 70 14.68 -12.35 13.20
N ARG A 71 14.95 -11.59 12.12
CA ARG A 71 15.20 -12.18 10.79
C ARG A 71 16.41 -13.13 10.78
N PRO A 72 17.57 -12.84 11.41
CA PRO A 72 18.68 -13.78 11.49
C PRO A 72 18.33 -15.07 12.24
N ILE A 73 17.48 -14.99 13.27
CA ILE A 73 17.01 -16.16 14.03
C ILE A 73 16.18 -17.07 13.12
N LEU A 74 15.26 -16.49 12.34
CA LEU A 74 14.43 -17.24 11.38
C LEU A 74 15.27 -17.94 10.31
N VAL A 75 16.29 -17.25 9.77
CA VAL A 75 17.21 -17.83 8.79
C VAL A 75 18.06 -18.93 9.43
N GLY A 76 18.58 -18.73 10.64
CA GLY A 76 19.35 -19.75 11.35
C GLY A 76 18.54 -21.01 11.68
N LEU A 77 17.25 -20.87 12.01
CA LEU A 77 16.34 -22.00 12.19
C LEU A 77 16.09 -22.74 10.86
N LYS A 78 15.91 -22.00 9.76
CA LYS A 78 15.75 -22.59 8.43
C LYS A 78 16.96 -23.47 8.08
N ASP A 79 18.18 -22.96 8.27
CA ASP A 79 19.41 -23.67 7.95
C ASP A 79 19.63 -24.88 8.87
N ARG A 80 19.39 -24.73 10.18
CA ARG A 80 19.60 -25.79 11.17
C ARG A 80 18.69 -27.00 10.96
N PHE A 81 17.44 -26.75 10.58
CA PHE A 81 16.41 -27.78 10.39
C PHE A 81 16.23 -28.17 8.92
N ASN A 82 17.08 -27.65 8.03
CA ASN A 82 17.04 -27.90 6.58
C ASN A 82 15.64 -27.69 5.98
N LEU A 83 14.93 -26.67 6.48
CA LEU A 83 13.57 -26.36 6.04
C LEU A 83 13.63 -25.78 4.63
N SER A 84 12.98 -26.45 3.68
CA SER A 84 12.68 -25.90 2.34
C SER A 84 11.65 -24.76 2.38
N ALA A 85 11.45 -24.14 3.55
CA ALA A 85 10.52 -23.05 3.75
C ALA A 85 11.03 -21.80 3.03
N MET A 86 10.26 -21.35 2.04
CA MET A 86 10.31 -19.97 1.55
C MET A 86 10.01 -19.05 2.73
N VAL A 87 10.85 -18.03 2.94
CA VAL A 87 10.60 -17.05 4.01
C VAL A 87 9.28 -16.35 3.70
N ILE A 88 8.26 -16.57 4.53
CA ILE A 88 6.94 -15.93 4.38
C ILE A 88 7.09 -14.47 4.83
N ASP A 89 7.60 -13.65 3.91
CA ASP A 89 7.86 -12.24 4.12
C ASP A 89 7.32 -11.46 2.91
N PRO A 90 6.54 -10.40 3.16
CA PRO A 90 5.83 -9.69 2.10
C PRO A 90 6.77 -8.95 1.14
N TYR A 91 7.96 -8.55 1.59
CA TYR A 91 8.95 -7.88 0.75
C TYR A 91 9.70 -8.88 -0.14
N PHE A 92 10.01 -10.08 0.38
CA PHE A 92 10.51 -11.17 -0.46
C PHE A 92 9.51 -11.55 -1.56
N GLY A 93 8.22 -11.65 -1.20
CA GLY A 93 7.15 -11.91 -2.17
C GLY A 93 7.06 -10.83 -3.24
N GLN A 94 7.10 -9.55 -2.86
CA GLN A 94 7.09 -8.43 -3.81
C GLN A 94 8.30 -8.44 -4.75
N ASN A 95 9.51 -8.68 -4.22
CA ASN A 95 10.73 -8.73 -5.04
C ASN A 95 10.71 -9.91 -6.01
N ALA A 96 10.29 -11.10 -5.55
CA ALA A 96 10.16 -12.27 -6.40
C ALA A 96 9.17 -12.06 -7.56
N VAL A 97 8.05 -11.37 -7.30
CA VAL A 97 7.11 -10.97 -8.35
C VAL A 97 7.77 -9.97 -9.30
N THR A 98 8.45 -8.96 -8.78
CA THR A 98 9.09 -7.93 -9.61
C THR A 98 10.12 -8.54 -10.56
N GLU A 99 10.92 -9.49 -10.07
CA GLU A 99 11.93 -10.20 -10.87
C GLU A 99 11.33 -11.27 -11.79
N GLY A 100 10.23 -11.91 -11.38
CA GLY A 100 9.63 -13.03 -12.11
C GLY A 100 8.64 -12.64 -13.21
N VAL A 101 7.95 -11.49 -13.09
CA VAL A 101 6.81 -11.15 -13.95
C VAL A 101 7.23 -10.91 -15.39
N GLU A 102 8.34 -10.20 -15.60
CA GLU A 102 8.90 -9.94 -16.93
C GLU A 102 9.37 -11.22 -17.63
N PRO A 103 10.26 -12.06 -17.05
CA PRO A 103 10.75 -13.26 -17.73
C PRO A 103 9.69 -14.37 -17.88
N THR A 104 8.73 -14.46 -16.96
CA THR A 104 7.76 -15.58 -16.94
C THR A 104 6.51 -15.27 -17.76
N PHE A 105 6.03 -14.03 -17.75
CA PHE A 105 4.76 -13.64 -18.36
C PHE A 105 4.90 -12.53 -19.41
N GLY A 106 6.09 -11.96 -19.62
CA GLY A 106 6.32 -10.87 -20.56
C GLY A 106 5.52 -9.60 -20.24
N ARG A 107 5.13 -9.42 -18.98
CA ARG A 107 4.40 -8.24 -18.48
C ARG A 107 5.36 -7.32 -17.74
N THR A 108 5.07 -6.03 -17.70
CA THR A 108 5.93 -5.05 -17.00
C THR A 108 5.41 -4.78 -15.59
N PHE A 109 6.30 -4.43 -14.68
CA PHE A 109 5.90 -3.95 -13.34
C PHE A 109 5.01 -2.69 -13.40
N GLY A 110 5.07 -1.94 -14.50
CA GLY A 110 4.15 -0.83 -14.77
C GLY A 110 2.68 -1.24 -14.79
N ASP A 111 2.37 -2.49 -15.21
CA ASP A 111 1.01 -3.01 -15.17
C ASP A 111 0.50 -3.23 -13.74
N VAL A 112 1.39 -3.59 -12.81
CA VAL A 112 1.06 -3.72 -11.38
C VAL A 112 0.71 -2.35 -10.78
N MET A 113 1.46 -1.30 -11.16
CA MET A 113 1.19 0.07 -10.71
C MET A 113 -0.12 0.61 -11.29
N LEU A 114 -0.40 0.31 -12.56
CA LEU A 114 -1.67 0.66 -13.20
C LEU A 114 -2.84 -0.08 -12.55
N LEU A 115 -2.68 -1.37 -12.26
CA LEU A 115 -3.65 -2.18 -11.52
C LEU A 115 -3.97 -1.57 -10.17
N LEU A 116 -2.93 -1.20 -9.39
CA LEU A 116 -3.09 -0.56 -8.09
C LEU A 116 -3.91 0.73 -8.20
N LEU A 117 -3.59 1.58 -9.18
CA LEU A 117 -4.31 2.84 -9.41
C LEU A 117 -5.80 2.58 -9.69
N ILE A 118 -6.11 1.66 -10.61
CA ILE A 118 -7.49 1.32 -10.97
C ILE A 118 -8.20 0.68 -9.77
N ALA A 119 -7.55 -0.22 -9.03
CA ALA A 119 -8.11 -0.86 -7.84
C ALA A 119 -8.44 0.16 -6.75
N PHE A 120 -7.60 1.19 -6.59
CA PHE A 120 -7.83 2.25 -5.64
C PHE A 120 -9.01 3.15 -6.07
N ILE A 121 -9.15 3.43 -7.37
CA ILE A 121 -10.34 4.10 -7.92
C ILE A 121 -11.60 3.28 -7.66
N VAL A 122 -11.57 1.95 -7.87
CA VAL A 122 -12.69 1.06 -7.54
C VAL A 122 -13.03 1.16 -6.06
N ASN A 123 -12.03 1.14 -5.18
CA ASN A 123 -12.24 1.30 -3.73
C ASN A 123 -12.96 2.63 -3.40
N ILE A 124 -12.51 3.74 -3.99
CA ILE A 124 -13.17 5.05 -3.84
C ILE A 124 -14.61 5.00 -4.34
N ILE A 125 -14.87 4.42 -5.52
CA ILE A 125 -16.21 4.32 -6.10
C ILE A 125 -17.14 3.54 -5.16
N VAL A 126 -16.69 2.39 -4.68
CA VAL A 126 -17.46 1.52 -3.79
C VAL A 126 -17.82 2.24 -2.48
N VAL A 127 -16.88 3.02 -1.91
CA VAL A 127 -17.11 3.85 -0.72
C VAL A 127 -17.98 5.08 -1.04
N ARG A 128 -17.84 5.67 -2.22
CA ARG A 128 -18.65 6.82 -2.65
C ARG A 128 -20.12 6.47 -2.76
N PHE A 129 -20.43 5.23 -3.14
CA PHE A 129 -21.76 4.64 -3.15
C PHE A 129 -22.14 3.95 -1.82
N ASN A 130 -21.57 4.40 -0.69
CA ASN A 130 -21.85 3.86 0.64
C ASN A 130 -23.34 3.73 1.00
N ARG A 131 -24.23 4.56 0.44
CA ARG A 131 -25.68 4.45 0.65
C ARG A 131 -26.24 3.13 0.13
N ILE A 132 -25.64 2.55 -0.90
CA ILE A 132 -26.03 1.28 -1.50
C ILE A 132 -25.14 0.15 -0.96
N THR A 133 -23.82 0.32 -1.03
CA THR A 133 -22.84 -0.73 -0.68
C THR A 133 -22.71 -0.94 0.83
N LYS A 134 -23.07 0.05 1.64
CA LYS A 134 -22.84 0.11 3.10
C LYS A 134 -21.36 0.07 3.50
N LEU A 135 -20.44 0.19 2.54
CA LEU A 135 -19.00 0.17 2.77
C LEU A 135 -18.47 1.59 3.02
N ARG A 136 -17.69 1.77 4.08
CA ARG A 136 -17.16 3.08 4.53
C ARG A 136 -15.63 3.15 4.56
N ALA A 137 -14.95 2.01 4.46
CA ALA A 137 -13.51 1.90 4.58
C ALA A 137 -12.79 2.25 3.27
N LEU A 138 -11.98 3.31 3.30
CA LEU A 138 -11.00 3.59 2.25
C LEU A 138 -9.65 3.00 2.66
N PHE A 139 -9.08 2.12 1.85
CA PHE A 139 -7.80 1.49 2.17
C PHE A 139 -6.65 2.41 1.74
N THR A 140 -5.97 3.05 2.69
CA THR A 140 -4.98 4.11 2.39
C THR A 140 -3.53 3.67 2.50
N THR A 141 -3.25 2.41 2.87
CA THR A 141 -1.89 1.94 3.18
C THR A 141 -1.09 1.58 1.92
N GLY A 142 -0.41 2.55 1.31
CA GLY A 142 0.23 2.42 -0.01
C GLY A 142 1.28 1.32 -0.16
N ASN A 143 2.18 1.12 0.82
CA ASN A 143 3.19 0.04 0.75
C ASN A 143 2.54 -1.35 0.73
N VAL A 144 1.47 -1.53 1.52
CA VAL A 144 0.68 -2.77 1.53
C VAL A 144 -0.12 -2.92 0.25
N GLN A 145 -0.68 -1.83 -0.31
CA GLN A 145 -1.35 -1.89 -1.62
C GLN A 145 -0.40 -2.39 -2.71
N VAL A 146 0.85 -1.92 -2.74
CA VAL A 146 1.87 -2.37 -3.71
C VAL A 146 2.17 -3.86 -3.54
N GLN A 147 2.37 -4.32 -2.30
CA GLN A 147 2.63 -5.73 -2.01
C GLN A 147 1.47 -6.61 -2.44
N GLN A 148 0.24 -6.26 -2.03
CA GLN A 148 -0.96 -7.01 -2.36
C GLN A 148 -1.24 -7.00 -3.87
N ALA A 149 -1.11 -5.85 -4.53
CA ALA A 149 -1.28 -5.74 -5.98
C ALA A 149 -0.25 -6.61 -6.73
N SER A 150 1.01 -6.62 -6.29
CA SER A 150 2.08 -7.43 -6.89
C SER A 150 1.77 -8.92 -6.77
N THR A 151 1.52 -9.40 -5.55
CA THR A 151 1.21 -10.81 -5.31
C THR A 151 -0.04 -11.25 -6.04
N ALA A 152 -1.08 -10.41 -6.01
CA ALA A 152 -2.36 -10.80 -6.57
C ALA A 152 -2.36 -10.75 -8.12
N PHE A 153 -1.57 -9.85 -8.72
CA PHE A 153 -1.26 -9.87 -10.16
C PHE A 153 -0.51 -11.14 -10.57
N TRP A 154 0.51 -11.54 -9.80
CA TRP A 154 1.24 -12.79 -10.03
C TRP A 154 0.32 -14.01 -9.99
N LEU A 155 -0.51 -14.13 -8.95
CA LEU A 155 -1.45 -15.23 -8.81
C LEU A 155 -2.44 -15.30 -9.97
N MET A 156 -2.93 -14.15 -10.44
CA MET A 156 -3.85 -14.12 -11.58
C MET A 156 -3.18 -14.59 -12.87
N LEU A 157 -1.96 -14.13 -13.17
CA LEU A 157 -1.22 -14.57 -14.35
C LEU A 157 -0.81 -16.04 -14.27
N PHE A 158 -0.50 -16.53 -13.06
CA PHE A 158 -0.20 -17.94 -12.83
C PHE A 158 -1.42 -18.84 -13.12
N CYS A 159 -2.61 -18.44 -12.67
CA CYS A 159 -3.85 -19.19 -12.92
C CYS A 159 -4.37 -19.04 -14.36
N TYR A 160 -4.21 -17.86 -14.96
CA TYR A 160 -4.76 -17.53 -16.29
C TYR A 160 -3.70 -16.88 -17.19
N PRO A 161 -2.67 -17.64 -17.64
CA PRO A 161 -1.52 -17.08 -18.36
C PRO A 161 -1.89 -16.54 -19.75
N MET A 162 -2.95 -17.05 -20.37
CA MET A 162 -3.39 -16.63 -21.72
C MET A 162 -4.29 -15.39 -21.71
N MET A 163 -4.58 -14.82 -20.54
CA MET A 163 -5.50 -13.69 -20.42
C MET A 163 -4.83 -12.39 -20.92
N GLY A 164 -5.57 -11.60 -21.68
CA GLY A 164 -5.10 -10.33 -22.22
C GLY A 164 -4.84 -9.30 -21.13
N ARG A 165 -3.90 -8.38 -21.39
CA ARG A 165 -3.47 -7.33 -20.44
C ARG A 165 -4.65 -6.60 -19.79
N TRP A 166 -5.56 -6.08 -20.61
CA TRP A 166 -6.71 -5.30 -20.13
C TRP A 166 -7.73 -6.13 -19.34
N GLN A 167 -7.89 -7.41 -19.72
CA GLN A 167 -8.80 -8.31 -19.01
C GLN A 167 -8.29 -8.59 -17.60
N VAL A 168 -6.99 -8.88 -17.45
CA VAL A 168 -6.34 -9.06 -16.14
C VAL A 168 -6.46 -7.78 -15.31
N LEU A 169 -6.13 -6.62 -15.87
CA LEU A 169 -6.18 -5.35 -15.14
C LEU A 169 -7.60 -5.04 -14.64
N VAL A 170 -8.64 -5.19 -15.46
CA VAL A 170 -10.02 -4.87 -15.08
C VAL A 170 -10.54 -5.84 -14.04
N ILE A 171 -10.41 -7.15 -14.28
CA ILE A 171 -10.93 -8.16 -13.35
C ILE A 171 -10.21 -8.05 -12.01
N MET A 172 -8.89 -7.94 -12.04
CA MET A 172 -8.09 -7.93 -10.82
C MET A 172 -8.25 -6.64 -10.03
N SER A 173 -8.40 -5.48 -10.69
CA SER A 173 -8.65 -4.22 -9.99
C SER A 173 -10.01 -4.22 -9.30
N ILE A 174 -11.04 -4.85 -9.88
CA ILE A 174 -12.34 -5.02 -9.23
C ILE A 174 -12.20 -5.91 -8.00
N ILE A 175 -11.57 -7.07 -8.13
CA ILE A 175 -11.37 -8.01 -7.02
C ILE A 175 -10.59 -7.34 -5.89
N LEU A 176 -9.46 -6.71 -6.20
CA LEU A 176 -8.58 -6.09 -5.22
C LEU A 176 -9.24 -4.87 -4.55
N GLY A 177 -9.92 -4.03 -5.34
CA GLY A 177 -10.66 -2.87 -4.82
C GLY A 177 -11.80 -3.27 -3.88
N LEU A 178 -12.51 -4.36 -4.21
CA LEU A 178 -13.53 -4.95 -3.34
C LEU A 178 -12.93 -5.61 -2.11
N TYR A 179 -11.82 -6.34 -2.25
CA TYR A 179 -11.10 -6.93 -1.12
C TYR A 179 -10.69 -5.87 -0.10
N TRP A 180 -10.14 -4.75 -0.56
CA TRP A 180 -9.82 -3.60 0.28
C TRP A 180 -11.05 -3.01 0.95
N ALA A 181 -12.14 -2.80 0.20
CA ALA A 181 -13.34 -2.17 0.74
C ALA A 181 -14.05 -3.06 1.76
N VAL A 182 -14.30 -4.33 1.41
CA VAL A 182 -15.01 -5.30 2.25
C VAL A 182 -14.13 -5.73 3.42
N GLY A 183 -12.88 -6.12 3.15
CA GLY A 183 -11.96 -6.61 4.18
C GLY A 183 -11.76 -5.59 5.29
N SER A 184 -11.52 -4.32 4.94
CA SER A 184 -11.40 -3.27 5.94
C SER A 184 -12.74 -2.91 6.59
N ASN A 185 -13.87 -2.97 5.89
CA ASN A 185 -15.16 -2.63 6.47
C ASN A 185 -15.64 -3.68 7.50
N LEU A 186 -15.31 -4.96 7.30
CA LEU A 186 -15.61 -6.04 8.25
C LEU A 186 -14.88 -5.85 9.59
N THR A 187 -13.71 -5.24 9.58
CA THR A 187 -12.92 -5.01 10.80
C THR A 187 -13.29 -3.73 11.54
N ILE A 188 -14.03 -2.80 10.92
CA ILE A 188 -14.35 -1.50 11.54
C ILE A 188 -14.99 -1.69 12.91
N GLY A 189 -16.11 -2.44 13.01
CA GLY A 189 -16.83 -2.59 14.29
C GLY A 189 -15.95 -3.15 15.41
N ILE A 190 -15.18 -4.20 15.12
CA ILE A 190 -14.28 -4.82 16.10
C ILE A 190 -13.15 -3.85 16.50
N CYS A 191 -12.62 -3.08 15.53
CA CYS A 191 -11.62 -2.06 15.84
C CYS A 191 -12.20 -0.95 16.70
N GLN A 192 -13.43 -0.50 16.44
CA GLN A 192 -14.12 0.51 17.24
C GLN A 192 -14.30 0.06 18.69
N ASP A 193 -14.74 -1.19 18.89
CA ASP A 193 -14.88 -1.81 20.22
C ASP A 193 -13.52 -1.92 20.95
N LEU A 194 -12.43 -2.16 20.23
CA LEU A 194 -11.09 -2.27 20.81
C LEU A 194 -10.45 -0.91 21.14
N THR A 195 -10.80 0.14 20.39
CA THR A 195 -10.18 1.47 20.51
C THR A 195 -11.05 2.49 21.24
N ASP A 196 -12.16 2.07 21.84
CA ASP A 196 -13.14 2.93 22.52
C ASP A 196 -13.63 4.10 21.63
N GLY A 197 -13.92 3.83 20.34
CA GLY A 197 -14.21 4.88 19.33
C GLY A 197 -15.25 4.52 18.28
#